data_AF-A0A6M0LMC6-F1
#
_entry.id   AF-A0A6M0LMC6-F1
#
_cell.length_a   1.000
_cell.length_b   1.000
_cell.length_c   1.000
_cell.angle_alpha   90.00
_cell.angle_beta   90.00
_cell.angle_gamma   90.00
#
_symmetry.space_group_name_H-M   'P 1'
#
loop_
_entity.id
_entity.type
_entity.pdbx_description
1 polymer ?
#
loop_
_entity_poly.entity_id
_entity_poly.type
_entity_poly.pdbx_seq_one_letter_code
_entity_poly.pdbx_strand_id
1 'polypeptide(L)'
;RGQGETLAFAGHTDVVPPGDADRWINPPFEPTIRDGMLFGRGAADMKGSLAAMVVAAERFVAQHPNHTGRLAFLITSDEEASAHNGTVKVVEALMSRNERLDYCLVGEPSSIEVVGDVVKNGRRGSLTCNLTIHG
;
A
#
# COMPACT_ATOMS: atom_id res chain seq x y z
N ARG A 1 12.77 4.71 16.39
CA ARG A 1 14.11 4.14 16.69
C ARG A 1 13.86 2.90 17.53
N GLY A 2 13.92 1.71 16.93
CA GLY A 2 13.73 0.44 17.63
C GLY A 2 14.76 -0.58 17.11
N GLN A 3 15.09 -1.57 17.93
CA GLN A 3 15.89 -2.74 17.53
C GLN A 3 15.03 -3.99 17.74
N GLY A 4 15.45 -5.13 17.18
CA GLY A 4 14.74 -6.40 17.39
C GLY A 4 13.63 -6.67 16.36
N GLU A 5 12.54 -7.26 16.83
CA GLU A 5 11.41 -7.70 16.00
C GLU A 5 10.80 -6.53 15.23
N THR A 6 10.65 -6.68 13.92
CA THR A 6 10.32 -5.60 12.98
C THR A 6 8.98 -5.82 12.30
N LEU A 7 8.07 -4.87 12.51
CA LEU A 7 6.83 -4.72 11.75
C LEU A 7 6.99 -3.59 10.72
N ALA A 8 6.75 -3.89 9.45
CA ALA A 8 6.68 -2.91 8.38
C ALA A 8 5.25 -2.72 7.90
N PHE A 9 4.81 -1.46 7.80
CA PHE A 9 3.67 -1.11 6.95
C PHE A 9 4.17 -0.92 5.52
N ALA A 10 3.48 -1.52 4.55
CA ALA A 10 3.80 -1.37 3.13
C ALA A 10 2.62 -0.77 2.36
N GLY A 11 2.94 0.03 1.36
CA GLY A 11 1.94 0.65 0.49
C GLY A 11 2.53 1.48 -0.64
N HIS A 12 1.66 2.10 -1.44
CA HIS A 12 2.06 2.85 -2.62
C HIS A 12 1.32 4.19 -2.73
N THR A 13 1.99 5.16 -3.37
CA THR A 13 1.54 6.56 -3.45
C THR A 13 1.02 6.96 -4.82
N ASP A 14 1.44 6.23 -5.85
CA ASP A 14 0.91 6.30 -7.20
C ASP A 14 -0.55 5.86 -7.24
N VAL A 15 -1.21 6.29 -8.30
CA VAL A 15 -2.61 5.99 -8.57
C VAL A 15 -2.78 5.80 -10.07
N VAL A 16 -3.69 4.90 -10.47
CA VAL A 16 -4.02 4.74 -11.89
C VAL A 16 -4.62 6.01 -12.51
N PRO A 17 -4.53 6.18 -13.85
CA PRO A 17 -5.16 7.28 -14.55
C PRO A 17 -6.65 7.46 -14.18
N PRO A 18 -7.15 8.71 -14.10
CA PRO A 18 -8.55 8.96 -13.80
C PRO A 18 -9.49 8.64 -14.98
N GLY A 19 -8.94 8.47 -16.19
CA GLY A 19 -9.72 8.41 -17.42
C GLY A 19 -10.25 9.79 -17.82
N ASP A 20 -11.44 9.82 -18.40
CA ASP A 20 -12.15 11.05 -18.76
C ASP A 20 -12.66 11.78 -17.50
N ALA A 21 -12.11 12.97 -17.25
CA ALA A 21 -12.42 13.77 -16.06
C ALA A 21 -13.87 14.27 -16.04
N ASP A 22 -14.49 14.50 -17.20
CA ASP A 22 -15.86 15.00 -17.30
C ASP A 22 -16.90 13.96 -16.87
N ARG A 23 -16.50 12.69 -16.79
CA ARG A 23 -17.34 11.59 -16.29
C ARG A 23 -17.35 11.49 -14.77
N TRP A 24 -16.51 12.24 -14.08
CA TRP A 24 -16.51 12.28 -12.62
C TRP A 24 -17.52 13.30 -12.10
N ILE A 25 -18.24 12.97 -11.02
CA ILE A 25 -19.17 13.90 -10.38
C ILE A 25 -18.42 15.07 -9.71
N ASN A 26 -17.23 14.78 -9.18
CA ASN A 26 -16.28 15.75 -8.63
C ASN A 26 -14.92 15.47 -9.27
N PRO A 27 -14.10 16.46 -9.61
CA PRO A 27 -12.81 16.21 -10.26
C PRO A 27 -11.97 15.19 -9.47
N PRO A 28 -11.31 14.24 -10.16
CA PRO A 28 -10.68 13.08 -9.53
C PRO A 28 -9.58 13.43 -8.52
N PHE A 29 -9.00 14.64 -8.61
CA PHE A 29 -7.95 15.12 -7.73
C PHE A 29 -8.39 16.30 -6.86
N GLU A 30 -9.70 16.56 -6.77
CA GLU A 30 -10.32 17.50 -5.84
C GLU A 30 -11.09 16.71 -4.77
N PRO A 31 -10.42 16.30 -3.67
CA PRO A 31 -11.03 15.40 -2.69
C PRO A 31 -12.27 16.04 -2.07
N THR A 32 -13.40 15.33 -2.16
CA THR A 32 -14.70 15.84 -1.74
C THR A 32 -15.37 14.85 -0.79
N ILE A 33 -15.86 15.34 0.35
CA ILE A 33 -16.69 14.53 1.26
C ILE A 33 -18.16 14.78 0.95
N ARG A 34 -18.91 13.72 0.70
CA ARG A 34 -20.37 13.77 0.49
C ARG A 34 -21.01 12.51 1.04
N ASP A 35 -22.09 12.67 1.80
CA ASP A 35 -22.87 11.56 2.39
C ASP A 35 -22.01 10.57 3.18
N GLY A 36 -21.01 11.07 3.92
CA GLY A 36 -20.08 10.27 4.72
C GLY A 36 -18.97 9.58 3.91
N MET A 37 -18.91 9.78 2.60
CA MET A 37 -17.93 9.16 1.70
C MET A 37 -16.90 10.18 1.20
N LEU A 38 -15.62 9.79 1.20
CA LEU A 38 -14.54 10.57 0.59
C LEU A 38 -14.35 10.15 -0.88
N PHE A 39 -14.60 11.07 -1.80
CA PHE A 39 -14.41 10.88 -3.23
C PHE A 39 -13.07 11.46 -3.68
N GLY A 40 -12.37 10.71 -4.54
CA GLY A 40 -11.10 11.10 -5.15
C GLY A 40 -10.33 9.88 -5.62
N ARG A 41 -9.52 10.04 -6.67
CA ARG A 41 -8.63 8.97 -7.16
C ARG A 41 -7.60 8.64 -6.08
N GLY A 42 -7.63 7.37 -5.67
CA GLY A 42 -6.79 6.80 -4.62
C GLY A 42 -7.30 7.01 -3.19
N ALA A 43 -8.53 7.50 -3.01
CA ALA A 43 -9.16 7.56 -1.69
C ALA A 43 -9.21 6.17 -1.03
N ALA A 44 -9.64 5.15 -1.78
CA ALA A 44 -9.60 3.75 -1.34
C ALA A 44 -8.23 3.09 -1.61
N ASP A 45 -7.59 3.43 -2.73
CA ASP A 45 -6.43 2.70 -3.27
C ASP A 45 -5.19 3.60 -3.52
N MET A 46 -4.27 3.73 -2.56
CA MET A 46 -4.42 3.32 -1.16
C MET A 46 -4.11 4.46 -0.18
N LYS A 47 -4.34 5.71 -0.59
CA LYS A 47 -3.99 6.91 0.19
C LYS A 47 -4.76 7.00 1.51
N GLY A 48 -5.99 6.51 1.56
CA GLY A 48 -6.74 6.38 2.82
C GLY A 48 -6.01 5.48 3.82
N SER A 49 -5.55 4.31 3.37
CA SER A 49 -4.76 3.39 4.17
C SER A 49 -3.41 3.99 4.58
N LEU A 50 -2.71 4.67 3.66
CA LEU A 50 -1.46 5.39 3.96
C LEU A 50 -1.64 6.42 5.08
N ALA A 51 -2.69 7.24 5.00
CA ALA A 51 -3.00 8.21 6.04
C ALA A 51 -3.30 7.52 7.38
N ALA A 52 -4.10 6.46 7.36
CA ALA A 52 -4.44 5.70 8.57
C ALA A 52 -3.21 5.09 9.25
N MET A 53 -2.29 4.46 8.49
CA MET A 53 -1.08 3.86 9.04
C MET A 53 -0.10 4.89 9.61
N VAL A 54 0.04 6.07 8.98
CA VAL A 54 0.89 7.16 9.48
C VAL A 54 0.34 7.69 10.81
N VAL A 55 -0.95 8.03 10.86
CA VAL A 55 -1.60 8.53 12.07
C VAL A 55 -1.60 7.47 13.19
N ALA A 56 -1.76 6.19 12.84
CA ALA A 56 -1.62 5.10 13.80
C ALA A 56 -0.20 5.03 14.39
N ALA A 57 0.84 5.19 13.56
CA ALA A 57 2.22 5.21 14.03
C ALA A 57 2.51 6.43 14.92
N GLU A 58 2.01 7.61 14.58
CA GLU A 58 2.12 8.82 15.42
C GLU A 58 1.52 8.57 16.82
N ARG A 59 0.28 8.05 16.86
CA ARG A 59 -0.42 7.73 18.11
C ARG A 59 0.28 6.63 18.89
N PHE A 60 0.73 5.58 18.21
CA PHE A 60 1.44 4.46 18.84
C PHE A 60 2.75 4.92 19.47
N VAL A 61 3.57 5.71 18.76
CA VAL A 61 4.84 6.20 19.29
C VAL A 61 4.62 7.19 20.44
N ALA A 62 3.57 8.01 20.38
CA ALA A 62 3.21 8.90 21.49
C ALA A 62 2.82 8.12 22.77
N GLN A 63 2.09 7.01 22.61
CA GLN A 63 1.67 6.14 23.73
C GLN A 63 2.77 5.20 24.22
N HIS A 64 3.65 4.77 23.32
CA HIS A 64 4.71 3.80 23.56
C HIS A 64 6.07 4.33 23.07
N PRO A 65 6.59 5.44 23.64
CA PRO A 65 7.84 6.07 23.19
C PRO A 65 9.06 5.14 23.33
N ASN A 66 8.96 4.13 24.19
CA ASN A 66 10.00 3.14 24.48
C ASN A 66 9.60 1.73 24.01
N HIS A 67 8.80 1.63 22.94
CA HIS A 67 8.43 0.33 22.36
C HIS A 67 9.66 -0.54 22.08
N THR A 68 9.58 -1.83 22.38
CA THR A 68 10.73 -2.75 22.35
C THR A 68 11.06 -3.27 20.95
N GLY A 69 10.07 -3.33 20.06
CA GLY A 69 10.24 -3.70 18.66
C GLY A 69 10.62 -2.53 17.75
N ARG A 70 10.68 -2.78 16.45
CA ARG A 70 10.94 -1.80 15.39
C ARG A 70 9.71 -1.65 14.50
N LEU A 71 9.21 -0.42 14.38
CA LEU A 71 8.18 -0.05 13.43
C LEU A 71 8.81 0.62 12.21
N ALA A 72 8.44 0.20 11.00
CA ALA A 72 8.98 0.68 9.74
C ALA A 72 7.87 0.94 8.69
N PHE A 73 8.22 1.70 7.67
CA PHE A 73 7.40 1.93 6.48
C PHE A 73 8.20 1.60 5.22
N LEU A 74 7.58 0.88 4.29
CA LEU A 74 8.13 0.58 2.97
C LEU A 74 7.14 1.09 1.91
N ILE A 75 7.42 2.28 1.38
CA ILE A 75 6.51 3.00 0.48
C ILE A 75 7.11 3.11 -0.91
N THR A 76 6.30 2.87 -1.94
CA THR A 76 6.68 3.03 -3.34
C THR A 76 5.77 4.00 -4.09
N SER A 77 6.15 4.34 -5.33
CA SER A 77 5.40 5.23 -6.22
C SER A 77 5.22 4.61 -7.63
N ASP A 78 5.37 3.30 -7.74
CA ASP A 78 5.13 2.51 -8.95
C ASP A 78 4.75 1.09 -8.49
N GLU A 79 3.52 0.93 -7.98
CA GLU A 79 2.91 -0.37 -7.72
C GLU A 79 1.98 -0.76 -8.86
N GLU A 80 1.22 0.22 -9.37
CA GLU A 80 0.10 0.02 -10.30
C GLU A 80 0.54 -0.16 -11.77
N ALA A 81 1.79 0.20 -12.09
CA ALA A 81 2.28 0.17 -13.46
C ALA A 81 3.34 -0.92 -13.67
N SER A 82 4.60 -0.55 -13.90
CA SER A 82 5.63 -1.54 -14.26
C SER A 82 6.20 -2.24 -13.03
N ALA A 83 6.21 -1.54 -11.90
CA ALA A 83 6.80 -1.95 -10.62
C ALA A 83 8.28 -2.38 -10.67
N HIS A 84 8.99 -2.19 -11.78
CA HIS A 84 10.38 -2.63 -11.96
C HIS A 84 11.37 -1.90 -11.03
N ASN A 85 11.08 -0.64 -10.70
CA ASN A 85 11.93 0.21 -9.86
C ASN A 85 11.29 0.54 -8.50
N GLY A 86 10.19 -0.15 -8.16
CA GLY A 86 9.44 0.09 -6.94
C GLY A 86 9.91 -0.78 -5.78
N THR A 87 8.95 -1.35 -5.05
CA THR A 87 9.17 -2.20 -3.88
C THR A 87 10.22 -3.30 -4.10
N VAL A 88 10.29 -3.89 -5.29
CA VAL A 88 11.27 -4.93 -5.62
C VAL A 88 12.72 -4.48 -5.37
N LYS A 89 13.07 -3.24 -5.77
CA LYS A 89 14.42 -2.69 -5.57
C LYS A 89 14.74 -2.40 -4.11
N VAL A 90 13.74 -1.96 -3.36
CA VAL A 90 13.90 -1.76 -1.91
C VAL A 90 14.15 -3.12 -1.24
N VAL A 91 13.35 -4.14 -1.56
CA VAL A 91 13.51 -5.49 -1.01
C VAL A 91 14.87 -6.08 -1.36
N GLU A 92 15.33 -5.98 -2.61
CA GLU A 92 16.68 -6.41 -3.02
C GLU A 92 17.77 -5.75 -2.15
N ALA A 93 17.67 -4.44 -1.91
CA ALA A 93 18.63 -3.69 -1.10
C ALA A 93 18.55 -4.01 0.40
N LEU A 94 17.36 -4.33 0.93
CA LEU A 94 17.20 -4.77 2.33
C LEU A 94 17.79 -6.17 2.52
N MET A 95 17.54 -7.08 1.58
CA MET A 95 18.08 -8.44 1.61
C MET A 95 19.61 -8.45 1.49
N SER A 96 20.20 -7.61 0.64
CA SER A 96 21.65 -7.57 0.43
C SER A 96 22.45 -7.16 1.66
N ARG A 97 21.80 -6.50 2.62
CA ARG A 97 22.37 -6.13 3.92
C ARG A 97 21.80 -6.93 5.10
N ASN A 98 21.13 -8.05 4.81
CA ASN A 98 20.49 -8.92 5.81
C ASN A 98 19.57 -8.15 6.78
N GLU A 99 18.81 -7.18 6.27
CA GLU A 99 17.87 -6.43 7.08
C GLU A 99 16.77 -7.35 7.63
N ARG A 100 16.51 -7.26 8.93
CA ARG A 100 15.45 -8.02 9.59
C ARG A 100 14.07 -7.41 9.33
N LEU A 101 13.13 -8.21 8.83
CA LEU A 101 11.72 -7.84 8.67
C LEU A 101 10.87 -9.07 9.02
N ASP A 102 10.27 -9.08 10.20
CA ASP A 102 9.54 -10.24 10.74
C ASP A 102 8.07 -10.24 10.29
N TYR A 103 7.46 -9.06 10.23
CA TYR A 103 6.06 -8.87 9.87
C TYR A 103 5.88 -7.75 8.85
N CYS A 104 4.98 -7.95 7.89
CA CYS A 104 4.59 -6.95 6.92
C CYS A 104 3.06 -6.84 6.86
N LEU A 105 2.54 -5.63 7.07
CA LEU A 105 1.13 -5.31 6.85
C LEU A 105 1.03 -4.43 5.61
N VAL A 106 0.49 -5.01 4.54
CA VAL A 106 0.24 -4.32 3.28
C VAL A 106 -1.14 -3.65 3.35
N GLY A 107 -1.20 -2.32 3.18
CA GLY A 107 -2.41 -1.52 3.36
C GLY A 107 -3.40 -1.50 2.20
N GLU A 108 -3.30 -2.45 1.27
CA GLU A 108 -4.21 -2.61 0.13
C GLU A 108 -5.67 -2.78 0.58
N PRO A 109 -6.68 -2.25 -0.14
CA PRO A 109 -8.08 -2.40 0.22
C PRO A 109 -8.51 -3.88 0.13
N SER A 110 -8.58 -4.55 1.27
CA SER A 110 -8.84 -5.99 1.35
C SER A 110 -10.31 -6.37 1.48
N SER A 111 -11.10 -5.47 2.05
CA SER A 111 -12.49 -5.68 2.46
C SER A 111 -13.48 -5.73 1.29
N ILE A 112 -14.66 -6.32 1.52
CA ILE A 112 -15.72 -6.44 0.52
C ILE A 112 -16.82 -5.40 0.76
N GLU A 113 -17.43 -5.40 1.95
CA GLU A 113 -18.55 -4.53 2.32
C GLU A 113 -18.20 -3.58 3.45
N VAL A 114 -17.53 -4.09 4.49
CA VAL A 114 -17.18 -3.32 5.69
C VAL A 114 -15.71 -3.53 6.05
N VAL A 115 -15.04 -2.46 6.49
CA VAL A 115 -13.62 -2.53 6.84
C VAL A 115 -13.36 -3.64 7.87
N GLY A 116 -12.49 -4.58 7.52
CA GLY A 116 -12.10 -5.72 8.36
C GLY A 116 -12.88 -7.02 8.14
N ASP A 117 -13.88 -7.07 7.25
CA ASP A 117 -14.58 -8.32 6.92
C ASP A 117 -13.67 -9.37 6.26
N VAL A 118 -12.66 -8.92 5.51
CA VAL A 118 -11.71 -9.76 4.78
C VAL A 118 -10.30 -9.21 4.95
N VAL A 119 -9.37 -10.13 5.23
CA VAL A 119 -7.91 -9.92 5.19
C VAL A 119 -7.30 -10.90 4.19
N LYS A 120 -6.28 -10.48 3.45
CA LYS A 120 -5.56 -11.34 2.50
C LYS A 120 -4.26 -11.83 3.14
N ASN A 121 -4.18 -13.12 3.43
CA ASN A 121 -2.96 -13.77 3.94
C ASN A 121 -2.06 -14.35 2.84
N GLY A 122 -2.43 -14.15 1.58
CA GLY A 122 -1.68 -14.63 0.42
C GLY A 122 -2.30 -14.16 -0.89
N ARG A 123 -1.56 -14.37 -1.98
CA ARG A 123 -1.98 -14.10 -3.37
C ARG A 123 -1.61 -15.29 -4.25
N ARG A 124 -2.33 -15.47 -5.35
CA ARG A 124 -1.95 -16.42 -6.41
C ARG A 124 -0.73 -15.88 -7.16
N GLY A 125 0.06 -16.77 -7.76
CA GLY A 125 1.03 -16.38 -8.79
C GLY A 125 0.34 -16.01 -10.11
N SER A 126 1.05 -15.32 -10.99
CA SER A 126 0.61 -14.96 -12.35
C SER A 126 1.70 -15.33 -13.36
N LEU A 127 1.32 -16.03 -14.44
CA LEU A 127 2.22 -16.44 -15.51
C LEU A 127 1.45 -16.40 -16.84
N THR A 128 2.03 -15.72 -17.83
CA THR A 128 1.46 -15.57 -19.18
C THR A 128 2.42 -16.15 -20.22
N CYS A 129 1.90 -16.93 -21.16
CA CYS A 129 2.66 -17.46 -22.31
C CYS A 129 2.14 -16.83 -23.61
N ASN A 130 3.02 -16.16 -24.35
CA ASN A 130 2.72 -15.63 -25.68
C ASN A 130 3.18 -16.63 -26.73
N LEU A 131 2.25 -17.38 -27.31
CA LEU A 131 2.51 -18.47 -28.24
C LEU A 131 2.16 -18.08 -29.68
N THR A 132 3.14 -18.19 -30.57
CA THR A 132 2.94 -18.09 -32.03
C THR A 132 3.12 -19.46 -32.65
N ILE A 133 2.09 -19.98 -33.34
CA ILE A 133 2.17 -21.23 -34.08
C ILE A 133 2.42 -20.93 -35.55
N HIS A 134 3.49 -21.51 -36.10
CA HIS A 134 3.81 -21.44 -37.53
C HIS A 134 3.29 -22.71 -38.22
N GLY A 135 2.59 -22.54 -39.34
CA GLY A 135 2.07 -23.62 -40.18
C GLY A 135 2.53 -23.47 -41.63
#